data_AF-A0A661VJ63-F1
#
_entry.id   AF-A0A661VJ63-F1
#
_cell.length_a   1.000
_cell.length_b   1.000
_cell.length_c   1.000
_cell.angle_alpha   90.00
_cell.angle_beta   90.00
_cell.angle_gamma   90.00
#
_symmetry.space_group_name_H-M   'P 1'
#
loop_
_entity.id
_entity.type
_entity.pdbx_description
1 polymer ?
#
loop_
_entity_poly.entity_id
_entity_poly.type
_entity_poly.pdbx_seq_one_letter_code
_entity_poly.pdbx_strand_id
1 'polypeptide(L)' 'MAGDNGNEELRIGVYVCHCGSNIAGVIDPKVVAEYASTLPGVVHATDTLYACADSGQSLIKEDIKKYNLNRVVVAACSV' A
#
# COMPACT_ATOMS: atom_id res chain seq x y z
N MET A 1 -0.37 -20.59 14.88
CA MET A 1 1.02 -20.12 15.03
C MET A 1 1.01 -18.61 14.84
N ALA A 2 0.70 -17.86 15.89
CA ALA A 2 0.85 -16.41 15.89
C ALA A 2 2.30 -16.17 16.32
N GLY A 3 3.15 -15.82 15.37
CA GLY A 3 4.56 -15.55 15.61
C GLY A 3 4.72 -14.35 16.53
N ASP A 4 5.68 -14.48 17.44
CA ASP A 4 6.30 -13.46 18.27
C ASP A 4 6.03 -12.00 17.82
N ASN A 5 5.33 -11.22 18.66
CA ASN A 5 5.19 -9.77 18.49
C ASN A 5 6.49 -9.07 18.95
N GLY A 6 7.62 -9.54 18.42
CA GLY A 6 8.91 -8.92 18.60
C GLY A 6 8.83 -7.46 18.15
N ASN A 7 9.48 -6.60 18.91
CA ASN A 7 9.51 -5.15 18.77
C ASN A 7 10.30 -4.72 17.50
N GLU A 8 10.00 -5.32 16.35
CA GLU A 8 10.60 -5.01 15.07
C GLU A 8 10.10 -3.64 14.59
N GLU A 9 11.02 -2.82 14.09
CA GLU A 9 10.70 -1.51 13.51
C GLU A 9 9.63 -1.67 12.43
N LEU A 10 8.57 -0.86 12.49
CA LEU A 10 7.49 -0.90 11.51
C LEU A 10 7.99 -0.47 10.14
N ARG A 11 7.74 -1.31 9.13
CA ARG A 11 8.08 -1.09 7.72
C ARG A 11 6.82 -1.31 6.89
N ILE A 12 6.00 -0.29 6.83
CA ILE A 12 4.66 -0.32 6.22
C ILE A 12 4.76 0.13 4.75
N GLY A 13 4.18 -0.67 3.85
CA GLY A 13 3.88 -0.26 2.47
C GLY A 13 2.41 0.09 2.31
N VAL A 14 2.12 1.29 1.79
CA VAL A 14 0.75 1.77 1.55
C VAL A 14 0.48 1.86 0.05
N TYR A 15 -0.60 1.22 -0.41
CA TYR A 15 -1.00 1.18 -1.81
C TYR A 15 -2.41 1.75 -1.97
N VAL A 16 -2.54 2.87 -2.67
CA VAL A 16 -3.84 3.54 -2.90
C VAL A 16 -4.35 3.18 -4.29
N CYS A 17 -5.51 2.53 -4.35
CA CYS A 17 -6.08 2.07 -5.61
C CYS A 17 -6.89 3.17 -6.29
N HIS A 18 -6.72 3.34 -7.61
CA HIS A 18 -7.57 4.24 -8.40
C HIS A 18 -8.94 3.63 -8.69
N CYS A 19 -9.00 2.30 -8.86
CA CYS A 19 -10.22 1.57 -9.24
C CYS A 19 -10.92 2.20 -10.46
N GLY A 20 -10.13 2.57 -11.48
CA GLY A 20 -10.62 3.34 -12.62
C GLY A 20 -11.19 4.69 -12.17
N SER A 21 -12.46 4.97 -12.51
CA SER A 21 -13.15 6.20 -12.09
C SER A 21 -13.91 6.06 -10.77
N ASN A 22 -14.00 4.85 -10.17
CA ASN A 22 -14.78 4.65 -8.95
C ASN A 22 -14.18 5.39 -7.75
N ILE A 23 -12.85 5.39 -7.62
CA ILE A 23 -12.13 6.10 -6.55
C ILE A 23 -11.48 7.36 -7.14
N ALA A 24 -10.71 7.24 -8.22
CA ALA A 24 -10.00 8.36 -8.82
C ALA A 24 -10.92 9.42 -9.49
N GLY A 25 -12.20 9.11 -9.69
CA GLY A 25 -13.19 10.07 -10.15
C GLY A 25 -13.72 11.00 -9.04
N VAL A 26 -13.43 10.70 -7.77
CA VAL A 26 -13.95 11.43 -6.60
C VAL A 26 -12.83 12.05 -5.77
N ILE A 27 -11.72 11.32 -5.59
CA ILE A 27 -10.54 11.78 -4.86
C ILE A 27 -9.30 11.62 -5.74
N ASP A 28 -8.20 12.30 -5.40
CA ASP A 28 -6.90 12.08 -6.04
C ASP A 28 -6.10 11.02 -5.24
N PRO A 29 -5.94 9.78 -5.76
CA PRO A 29 -5.22 8.72 -5.06
C PRO A 29 -3.75 9.06 -4.82
N LYS A 30 -3.14 9.85 -5.71
CA LYS A 30 -1.73 10.24 -5.60
C LYS A 30 -1.53 11.14 -4.39
N VAL A 31 -2.41 12.13 -4.18
CA VAL A 31 -2.36 13.01 -3.01
C VAL A 31 -2.52 12.21 -1.70
N VAL A 32 -3.38 11.19 -1.70
CA VAL A 32 -3.54 10.29 -0.53
C VAL A 32 -2.28 9.46 -0.28
N ALA A 33 -1.63 8.95 -1.33
CA ALA A 33 -0.37 8.22 -1.22
C ALA A 33 0.77 9.13 -0.71
N GLU A 34 0.87 10.36 -1.22
CA GLU A 34 1.82 11.37 -0.76
C GLU A 34 1.61 11.69 0.73
N TYR A 35 0.36 11.91 1.16
CA TYR A 35 0.05 12.08 2.58
C TYR A 35 0.46 10.85 3.41
N ALA A 36 0.14 9.64 2.94
CA ALA A 36 0.48 8.41 3.66
C ALA A 36 1.99 8.24 3.85
N SER A 37 2.82 8.72 2.91
CA SER A 37 4.28 8.70 3.03
C SER A 37 4.83 9.52 4.22
N THR A 38 4.04 10.44 4.77
CA THR A 38 4.43 11.26 5.93
C THR A 38 4.13 10.58 7.27
N LEU A 39 3.42 9.45 7.28
CA LEU A 39 2.98 8.78 8.49
C LEU A 39 4.11 7.94 9.12
N PRO A 40 4.20 7.88 10.47
CA PRO A 40 5.22 7.08 11.15
C PRO A 40 5.19 5.60 10.73
N GLY A 41 6.37 5.05 10.43
CA GLY A 41 6.55 3.65 10.03
C GLY A 41 6.20 3.33 8.57
N VAL A 42 5.67 4.29 7.80
CA VAL A 42 5.48 4.15 6.36
C VAL A 42 6.81 4.39 5.64
N VAL A 43 7.36 3.33 5.05
CA VAL A 43 8.64 3.38 4.32
C VAL A 43 8.44 3.40 2.80
N HIS A 44 7.23 3.07 2.34
CA HIS A 44 6.84 3.16 0.94
C HIS A 44 5.34 3.48 0.84
N ALA A 45 4.98 4.44 -0.01
CA ALA A 45 3.60 4.72 -0.35
C ALA A 45 3.51 5.03 -1.85
N THR A 46 2.53 4.43 -2.52
CA THR A 46 2.29 4.66 -3.95
C THR A 46 0.80 4.49 -4.26
N ASP A 47 0.38 5.11 -5.35
CA ASP A 47 -0.90 4.83 -6.00
C ASP A 47 -0.73 3.82 -7.14
N THR A 48 -1.80 3.10 -7.47
CA THR A 48 -1.83 2.13 -8.57
C THR A 48 -3.22 2.05 -9.19
N LEU A 49 -3.29 1.81 -10.51
CA LEU A 49 -4.55 1.80 -11.24
C LEU A 49 -5.54 0.77 -10.70
N TYR A 50 -5.07 -0.46 -10.49
CA TYR A 50 -5.86 -1.58 -9.99
C TYR A 50 -5.00 -2.46 -9.09
N ALA A 51 -5.08 -2.24 -7.77
CA ALA A 51 -4.29 -3.00 -6.79
C ALA A 51 -4.57 -4.51 -6.83
N CYS A 52 -5.79 -4.92 -7.23
CA CYS A 52 -6.18 -6.32 -7.35
C CYS A 52 -5.74 -6.99 -8.66
N ALA A 53 -5.37 -6.23 -9.69
CA ALA A 53 -4.90 -6.79 -10.96
C ALA A 53 -3.50 -7.42 -10.79
N ASP A 54 -3.11 -8.29 -11.71
CA ASP A 54 -1.81 -8.98 -11.67
C ASP A 54 -0.63 -8.00 -11.56
N SER A 55 -0.69 -6.85 -12.24
CA SER A 55 0.31 -5.79 -12.14
C SER A 55 0.36 -5.16 -10.75
N GLY A 56 -0.79 -4.89 -10.13
CA GLY A 56 -0.87 -4.36 -8.77
C GLY A 56 -0.38 -5.36 -7.73
N GLN A 57 -0.76 -6.63 -7.85
CA GLN A 57 -0.28 -7.69 -6.96
C GLN A 57 1.23 -7.93 -7.12
N SER A 58 1.76 -7.87 -8.34
CA SER A 58 3.18 -8.05 -8.61
C SER A 58 3.99 -6.90 -8.04
N LEU A 59 3.54 -5.66 -8.22
CA LEU A 59 4.11 -4.47 -7.59
C LEU A 59 4.24 -4.65 -6.07
N ILE A 60 3.15 -5.01 -5.38
CA ILE A 60 3.16 -5.22 -3.92
C ILE A 60 4.17 -6.31 -3.52
N LYS A 61 4.20 -7.44 -4.24
CA LYS A 61 5.13 -8.56 -3.94
C LYS A 61 6.59 -8.17 -4.14
N GLU A 62 6.89 -7.39 -5.17
CA GLU A 62 8.23 -6.89 -5.46
C GLU A 62 8.67 -5.88 -4.40
N ASP A 63 7.78 -4.96 -4.04
CA ASP A 63 8.05 -3.91 -3.06
C ASP A 63 8.20 -4.46 -1.64
N ILE A 64 7.47 -5.53 -1.27
CA ILE A 64 7.70 -6.26 -0.01
C ILE A 64 9.17 -6.68 0.10
N LYS A 65 9.74 -7.25 -0.96
CA LYS A 65 11.14 -7.69 -0.98
C LYS A 65 12.10 -6.50 -1.06
N LYS A 66 11.81 -5.53 -1.93
CA LYS A 66 12.68 -4.37 -2.20
C LYS A 66 12.85 -3.46 -0.99
N TYR A 67 11.76 -3.18 -0.27
CA TYR A 67 11.76 -2.29 0.89
C TYR A 67 11.76 -3.04 2.22
N ASN A 68 11.86 -4.37 2.20
CA ASN A 68 11.80 -5.22 3.39
C ASN A 68 10.57 -4.90 4.25
N LEU A 69 9.39 -4.92 3.64
CA LEU A 69 8.14 -4.57 4.33
C LEU A 69 7.72 -5.69 5.27
N ASN A 70 7.26 -5.31 6.47
CA ASN A 70 6.67 -6.24 7.44
C ASN A 70 5.17 -5.99 7.67
N ARG A 71 4.60 -4.94 7.06
CA ARG A 71 3.16 -4.63 7.05
C ARG A 71 2.76 -4.08 5.69
N VAL A 72 1.52 -4.35 5.27
CA VAL A 72 0.94 -3.85 4.02
C VAL A 72 -0.44 -3.27 4.32
N VAL A 73 -0.71 -2.08 3.77
CA VAL A 73 -2.02 -1.43 3.80
C VAL A 73 -2.45 -1.20 2.35
N VAL A 74 -3.65 -1.65 2.00
CA VAL A 74 -4.24 -1.40 0.69
C VAL A 74 -5.50 -0.56 0.90
N ALA A 75 -5.46 0.70 0.46
CA ALA A 75 -6.62 1.59 0.47
C ALA A 75 -7.37 1.42 -0.84
N ALA A 76 -8.37 0.53 -0.84
CA ALA A 76 -9.12 0.14 -2.03
C ALA A 76 -10.58 -0.21 -1.67
N CYS A 77 -11.17 -1.20 -2.36
CA CYS A 77 -12.53 -1.69 -2.14
C CYS A 77 -12.61 -2.74 -1.02
N SER A 78 -13.83 -3.04 -0.57
CA SER A 78 -14.09 -4.08 0.42
C SER A 78 -13.93 -5.50 -0.14
N VAL A 79 -14.12 -5.67 -1.45
CA VAL A 79 -14.07 -6.95 -2.19
C VAL A 79 -13.74 -6.69 -3.65
#